data_AF-A0A5B0BTG4-F1
#
_entry.id   AF-A0A5B0BTG4-F1
#
_cell.length_a   1.000
_cell.length_b   1.000
_cell.length_c   1.000
_cell.angle_alpha   90.00
_cell.angle_beta   90.00
_cell.angle_gamma   90.00
#
_symmetry.space_group_name_H-M   'P 1'
#
loop_
_entity.id
_entity.type
_entity.pdbx_description
1 polymer ?
#
loop_
_entity_poly.entity_id
_entity_poly.type
_entity_poly.pdbx_seq_one_letter_code
_entity_poly.pdbx_strand_id
1 'polypeptide(L)'
;MWTNSLSATRTAEKRTVSNSIEKISECRYSFYEEMLNEEGLFWDDELKAWLVFKYDLIQSLLKDKRFKANRKGDFIQKLDTSEYNKEILSTFYSNWLMYMDAPKNYFQKESRFTY
;
A
#
# COMPACT_ATOMS: atom_id res chain seq x y z
N MET A 1 45.87 -22.46 -1.40
CA MET A 1 45.27 -21.66 -0.31
C MET A 1 44.64 -20.42 -0.95
N TRP A 2 43.30 -20.38 -1.07
CA TRP A 2 42.39 -19.43 -0.38
C TRP A 2 42.71 -17.97 -0.76
N THR A 3 41.87 -17.13 -1.39
CA THR A 3 40.43 -17.15 -1.72
C THR A 3 40.12 -16.14 -2.83
N ASN A 4 39.14 -16.47 -3.68
CA ASN A 4 38.43 -15.52 -4.54
C ASN A 4 37.72 -14.45 -3.69
N SER A 5 38.11 -13.19 -3.85
CA SER A 5 37.29 -12.04 -3.40
C SER A 5 36.31 -11.68 -4.51
N LEU A 6 35.20 -12.41 -4.60
CA LEU A 6 34.02 -11.93 -5.33
C LEU A 6 33.24 -11.03 -4.36
N SER A 7 33.45 -9.73 -4.52
CA SER A 7 32.60 -8.68 -3.96
C SER A 7 31.17 -8.90 -4.45
N ALA A 8 30.34 -9.47 -3.58
CA ALA A 8 28.92 -9.61 -3.77
C ALA A 8 28.25 -8.23 -3.62
N THR A 9 28.31 -7.42 -4.68
CA THR A 9 27.29 -6.39 -4.91
C THR A 9 26.00 -7.11 -5.23
N ARG A 10 25.22 -7.43 -4.20
CA ARG A 10 23.84 -7.90 -4.33
C ARG A 10 23.01 -6.70 -4.74
N THR A 11 22.99 -6.41 -6.03
CA THR A 11 22.01 -5.51 -6.63
C THR A 11 20.65 -6.06 -6.24
N ALA A 12 19.83 -5.30 -5.50
CA ALA A 12 18.45 -5.67 -5.24
C ALA A 12 17.74 -5.69 -6.61
N GLU A 13 17.73 -6.87 -7.24
CA GLU A 13 16.93 -7.09 -8.44
C GLU A 13 15.48 -6.80 -8.06
N LYS A 14 14.88 -5.84 -8.75
CA LYS A 14 13.42 -5.66 -8.71
C LYS A 14 12.81 -6.96 -9.22
N ARG A 15 12.46 -7.85 -8.30
CA ARG A 15 11.68 -9.02 -8.63
C ARG A 15 10.25 -8.56 -8.79
N THR A 16 9.78 -8.60 -10.03
CA THR A 16 8.37 -8.38 -10.37
C THR A 16 7.62 -9.68 -10.16
N VAL A 17 6.50 -9.64 -9.46
CA VAL A 17 5.51 -10.73 -9.46
C VAL A 17 4.40 -10.34 -10.43
N SER A 18 4.07 -11.26 -11.35
CA SER A 18 2.87 -11.23 -12.18
C SER A 18 1.86 -12.25 -11.64
N ASN A 19 0.55 -11.96 -11.76
CA ASN A 19 -0.58 -12.80 -11.30
C ASN A 19 -0.81 -12.83 -9.78
N SER A 20 -0.44 -11.79 -9.04
CA SER A 20 -0.69 -11.75 -7.59
C SER A 20 -2.19 -11.75 -7.27
N ILE A 21 -3.04 -11.12 -8.09
CA ILE A 21 -4.49 -11.10 -7.85
C ILE A 21 -5.08 -12.52 -7.91
N GLU A 22 -4.66 -13.30 -8.90
CA GLU A 22 -5.07 -14.71 -9.07
C GLU A 22 -4.65 -15.54 -7.84
N LYS A 23 -3.36 -15.51 -7.48
CA LYS A 23 -2.82 -16.25 -6.33
C LYS A 23 -3.50 -15.88 -5.01
N ILE A 24 -3.76 -14.58 -4.78
CA ILE A 24 -4.48 -14.11 -3.59
C ILE A 24 -5.92 -14.63 -3.56
N SER A 25 -6.56 -14.70 -4.74
CA SER A 25 -7.95 -15.15 -4.87
C SER A 25 -8.09 -16.65 -4.65
N GLU A 26 -7.11 -17.44 -5.10
CA GLU A 26 -7.08 -18.89 -4.90
C GLU A 26 -6.80 -19.26 -3.44
N CYS A 27 -5.68 -18.82 -2.88
CA CYS A 27 -5.32 -19.07 -1.48
C CYS A 27 -4.38 -18.00 -0.92
N ARG A 28 -4.97 -16.94 -0.37
CA ARG A 28 -4.22 -15.80 0.20
C ARG A 28 -3.17 -16.19 1.25
N TYR A 29 -3.45 -17.16 2.12
CA TYR A 29 -2.53 -17.47 3.23
C TYR A 29 -1.27 -18.17 2.74
N SER A 30 -1.41 -19.14 1.83
CA SER A 30 -0.26 -19.80 1.20
C SER A 30 0.61 -18.81 0.42
N PHE A 31 -0.02 -17.87 -0.29
CA PHE A 31 0.70 -16.79 -0.94
C PHE A 31 1.44 -15.90 0.07
N TYR A 32 0.81 -15.51 1.18
CA TYR A 32 1.48 -14.70 2.21
C TYR A 32 2.66 -15.43 2.86
N GLU A 33 2.53 -16.73 3.14
CA GLU A 33 3.62 -17.55 3.66
C GLU A 33 4.79 -17.64 2.67
N GLU A 34 4.51 -17.85 1.38
CA GLU A 34 5.52 -17.82 0.31
C GLU A 34 6.28 -16.48 0.34
N MET A 35 5.56 -15.37 0.38
CA MET A 35 6.15 -14.03 0.35
C MET A 35 6.91 -13.66 1.64
N LEU A 36 6.49 -14.19 2.79
CA LEU A 36 7.18 -14.01 4.07
C LEU A 36 8.51 -14.76 4.15
N ASN A 37 8.62 -15.90 3.47
CA ASN A 37 9.86 -16.67 3.37
C ASN A 37 10.90 -16.00 2.47
N GLU A 38 10.51 -15.00 1.67
CA GLU A 38 11.41 -14.17 0.86
C GLU A 38 11.81 -12.86 1.58
N GLU A 39 12.16 -11.81 0.82
CA GLU A 39 12.48 -10.49 1.40
C GLU A 39 11.25 -9.80 2.03
N GLY A 40 10.03 -10.26 1.74
CA GLY A 40 8.78 -9.74 2.32
C GLY A 40 8.39 -8.34 1.85
N LEU A 41 9.02 -7.87 0.77
CA LEU A 41 8.79 -6.59 0.09
C LEU A 41 9.10 -6.77 -1.40
N PHE A 42 8.13 -6.50 -2.29
CA PHE A 42 8.37 -6.54 -3.74
C PHE A 42 7.43 -5.62 -4.49
N TRP A 43 7.78 -5.32 -5.75
CA TRP A 43 6.95 -4.55 -6.66
C TRP A 43 6.01 -5.49 -7.41
N ASP A 44 4.72 -5.19 -7.37
CA ASP A 44 3.71 -5.88 -8.13
C ASP A 44 3.32 -5.05 -9.35
N ASP A 45 3.52 -5.61 -10.54
CA ASP A 45 3.27 -4.88 -11.79
C ASP A 45 1.80 -4.83 -12.20
N GLU A 46 0.96 -5.72 -11.68
CA GLU A 46 -0.47 -5.74 -11.93
C GLU A 46 -1.17 -4.63 -11.12
N LEU A 47 -0.84 -4.54 -9.84
CA LEU A 47 -1.36 -3.55 -8.89
C LEU A 47 -0.64 -2.20 -8.95
N LYS A 48 0.50 -2.14 -9.67
CA LYS A 48 1.39 -0.96 -9.73
C LYS A 48 1.70 -0.43 -8.32
N ALA A 49 2.05 -1.36 -7.42
CA ALA A 49 2.24 -1.06 -6.02
C ALA A 49 3.36 -1.92 -5.41
N TRP A 50 3.98 -1.40 -4.35
CA TRP A 50 4.81 -2.21 -3.46
C TRP A 50 3.92 -3.03 -2.53
N LEU A 51 4.09 -4.35 -2.55
CA LEU A 51 3.46 -5.27 -1.60
C LEU A 51 4.41 -5.52 -0.43
N VAL A 52 3.90 -5.42 0.79
CA VAL A 52 4.66 -5.49 2.03
C VAL A 52 4.01 -6.52 2.95
N PHE A 53 4.79 -7.50 3.41
CA PHE A 53 4.27 -8.62 4.21
C PHE A 53 4.88 -8.70 5.61
N LYS A 54 6.10 -8.17 5.81
CA LYS A 54 6.77 -8.19 7.12
C LYS A 54 6.09 -7.23 8.10
N TYR A 55 5.65 -7.77 9.24
CA TYR A 55 4.89 -7.05 10.25
C TYR A 55 5.60 -5.77 10.74
N ASP A 56 6.88 -5.84 11.07
CA ASP A 56 7.64 -4.69 11.57
C ASP A 56 7.76 -3.57 10.53
N LEU A 57 7.88 -3.94 9.26
CA LEU A 57 7.94 -3.01 8.15
C LEU A 57 6.57 -2.37 7.92
N ILE A 58 5.49 -3.15 7.95
CA ILE A 58 4.11 -2.63 7.88
C ILE A 58 3.86 -1.65 9.01
N GLN A 59 4.20 -2.00 10.25
CA GLN A 59 4.01 -1.11 11.41
C GLN A 59 4.76 0.22 11.24
N SER A 60 5.98 0.16 10.71
CA SER A 60 6.80 1.36 10.47
C SER A 60 6.20 2.24 9.38
N LEU A 61 5.78 1.65 8.27
CA LEU A 61 5.17 2.35 7.14
C LEU A 61 3.82 2.99 7.49
N LEU A 62 2.99 2.31 8.29
CA LEU A 62 1.69 2.85 8.72
C LEU A 62 1.82 4.08 9.62
N LYS A 63 2.96 4.25 10.31
CA LYS A 63 3.25 5.40 11.17
C LYS A 63 4.04 6.49 10.44
N ASP A 64 4.53 6.22 9.24
CA ASP A 64 5.39 7.12 8.50
C ASP A 64 4.57 8.21 7.80
N LYS A 65 4.77 9.46 8.25
CA LYS A 65 4.07 10.65 7.76
C LYS A 65 4.32 10.96 6.28
N ARG A 66 5.33 10.35 5.66
CA ARG A 66 5.61 10.49 4.21
C ARG A 66 4.58 9.75 3.36
N PHE A 67 3.92 8.72 3.92
CA PHE A 67 2.88 7.97 3.22
C PHE A 67 1.52 8.62 3.46
N LYS A 68 0.96 9.17 2.39
CA LYS A 68 -0.39 9.75 2.39
C LYS A 68 -1.43 8.66 2.14
N ALA A 69 -2.50 8.65 2.95
CA ALA A 69 -3.65 7.79 2.82
C ALA A 69 -4.61 8.28 1.72
N ASN A 70 -4.62 9.59 1.43
CA ASN A 70 -5.46 10.15 0.38
C ASN A 70 -4.90 9.85 -1.02
N ARG A 71 -5.25 8.67 -1.55
CA ARG A 71 -4.90 8.23 -2.92
C ARG A 71 -6.09 8.26 -3.88
N LYS A 72 -7.28 8.59 -3.37
CA LYS A 72 -8.55 8.51 -4.11
C LYS A 72 -8.81 9.73 -5.01
N GLY A 73 -8.20 10.88 -4.72
CA GLY A 73 -8.32 12.07 -5.56
C GLY A 73 -7.96 11.79 -7.02
N ASP A 74 -6.79 11.18 -7.25
CA ASP A 74 -6.30 10.86 -8.59
C ASP A 74 -7.14 9.78 -9.30
N PHE A 75 -7.77 8.88 -8.53
CA PHE A 75 -8.68 7.87 -9.07
C PHE A 75 -10.00 8.49 -9.52
N ILE A 76 -10.60 9.36 -8.70
CA ILE A 76 -11.88 10.01 -8.99
C ILE A 76 -11.77 10.87 -10.26
N GLN A 77 -10.64 11.53 -10.46
CA GLN A 77 -10.39 12.34 -11.65
C GLN A 77 -10.38 11.53 -12.96
N LYS A 78 -9.94 10.27 -12.90
CA LYS A 78 -9.86 9.35 -14.05
C LYS A 78 -11.18 8.65 -14.39
N LEU A 79 -12.23 8.81 -13.57
CA LEU A 79 -13.54 8.23 -13.87
C LEU A 79 -14.19 8.95 -15.07
N ASP A 80 -14.73 8.16 -16.00
CA ASP A 80 -15.52 8.68 -17.12
C ASP A 80 -16.95 8.97 -16.64
N THR A 81 -17.11 10.11 -15.96
CA THR A 81 -18.38 10.57 -15.41
C THR A 81 -18.42 12.10 -15.37
N SER A 82 -19.60 12.66 -15.10
CA SER A 82 -19.79 14.11 -15.04
C SER A 82 -18.97 14.74 -13.91
N GLU A 83 -18.59 16.01 -14.10
CA GLU A 83 -17.83 16.76 -13.09
C GLU A 83 -18.60 16.87 -11.76
N TYR A 84 -19.93 17.01 -11.83
CA TYR A 84 -20.83 16.96 -10.68
C TYR A 84 -20.70 15.66 -9.88
N ASN A 85 -20.63 14.51 -10.55
CA ASN A 85 -20.46 13.22 -9.89
C ASN A 85 -19.05 13.07 -9.29
N LYS A 86 -18.02 13.60 -9.97
CA LYS A 86 -16.65 13.62 -9.42
C LYS A 86 -16.57 14.47 -8.16
N GLU A 87 -17.26 15.62 -8.13
CA GLU A 87 -17.30 16.51 -6.97
C GLU A 87 -18.02 15.87 -5.78
N ILE A 88 -19.14 15.18 -6.01
CA ILE A 88 -19.83 14.38 -4.99
C ILE A 88 -18.91 13.29 -4.44
N LEU A 89 -18.27 12.52 -5.31
CA LEU A 89 -17.36 11.44 -4.89
C LEU A 89 -16.16 11.99 -4.13
N SER A 90 -15.55 13.08 -4.60
CA SER A 90 -14.43 13.74 -3.95
C SER A 90 -14.81 14.23 -2.55
N THR A 91 -15.98 14.86 -2.42
CA THR A 91 -16.52 15.32 -1.14
C THR A 91 -16.83 14.15 -0.21
N PHE A 92 -17.39 13.06 -0.73
CA PHE A 92 -17.68 11.86 0.06
C PHE A 92 -16.40 11.20 0.60
N TYR A 93 -15.42 10.95 -0.27
CA TYR A 93 -14.19 10.26 0.12
C TYR A 93 -13.25 11.12 0.98
N SER A 94 -13.23 12.44 0.78
CA SER A 94 -12.45 13.36 1.62
C SER A 94 -12.99 13.50 3.04
N ASN A 95 -14.27 13.13 3.28
CA ASN A 95 -14.93 13.14 4.58
C ASN A 95 -14.93 11.78 5.30
N TRP A 96 -14.40 10.73 4.67
CA TRP A 96 -14.22 9.42 5.28
C TRP A 96 -12.87 9.31 5.98
N LEU A 97 -12.88 9.01 7.29
CA LEU A 97 -11.72 8.87 8.17
C LEU A 97 -10.60 7.99 7.59
N MET A 98 -10.95 6.97 6.79
CA MET A 98 -10.00 6.05 6.13
C MET A 98 -9.12 6.72 5.06
N TYR A 99 -9.51 7.88 4.53
CA TYR A 99 -8.77 8.62 3.50
C TYR A 99 -8.32 10.01 3.96
N MET A 100 -8.43 10.29 5.26
CA MET A 100 -7.96 11.54 5.84
C MET A 100 -6.53 11.42 6.33
N ASP A 101 -5.67 12.30 5.84
CA ASP A 101 -4.35 12.52 6.43
C ASP A 101 -4.45 13.50 7.62
N ALA A 102 -3.51 13.40 8.55
CA ALA A 102 -3.37 14.39 9.61
C ALA A 102 -3.19 15.80 9.02
N PRO A 103 -3.80 16.84 9.61
CA PRO A 103 -4.48 16.88 10.92
C PRO A 103 -5.99 16.58 10.89
N LYS A 104 -6.61 16.30 9.73
CA LYS A 104 -8.08 16.17 9.63
C LYS A 104 -8.64 14.90 10.31
N ASN A 105 -7.86 13.82 10.35
CA ASN A 105 -8.24 12.56 10.99
C ASN A 105 -8.29 12.60 12.54
N TYR A 106 -7.65 13.59 13.18
CA TYR A 106 -7.66 13.74 14.64
C TYR A 106 -9.02 14.22 15.15
N PHE A 107 -9.63 15.21 14.50
CA PHE A 107 -10.88 15.85 14.95
C PHE A 107 -12.12 14.93 14.90
N GLN A 108 -12.19 14.01 13.94
CA GLN A 108 -13.30 13.04 13.85
C GLN A 108 -13.18 11.88 14.84
N LYS A 109 -11.96 11.57 15.32
CA LYS A 109 -11.78 10.49 16.30
C LYS A 109 -12.26 10.93 17.68
N GLU A 110 -11.96 12.16 18.09
CA GLU A 110 -12.39 12.71 19.39
C GLU A 110 -13.91 12.88 19.51
N SER A 111 -14.59 13.24 18.42
CA SER A 111 -16.05 13.47 18.42
C SER A 111 -16.90 12.19 18.47
N ARG A 112 -16.29 11.00 18.52
CA ARG A 112 -16.97 9.70 18.69
C ARG A 112 -16.87 9.10 20.10
N PHE A 113 -16.13 9.73 21.02
CA PHE A 113 -15.91 9.19 22.37
C PHE A 113 -16.49 10.05 23.51
N THR A 114 -17.31 11.07 23.19
CA THR A 114 -18.11 11.81 24.17
C THR A 114 -19.59 11.44 24.01
N TYR A 115 -20.01 10.40 24.74
CA TYR A 115 -21.38 10.17 25.21
C TYR A 115 -21.31 9.51 26.58
#